data_AF-A0A0A6P3S0-F1
#
_entry.id   AF-A0A0A6P3S0-F1
#
_cell.length_a   1.000
_cell.length_b   1.000
_cell.length_c   1.000
_cell.angle_alpha   90.00
_cell.angle_beta   90.00
_cell.angle_gamma   90.00
#
_symmetry.space_group_name_H-M   'P 1'
#
loop_
_entity.id
_entity.type
_entity.pdbx_description
1 polymer ?
#
loop_
_entity_poly.entity_id
_entity_poly.type
_entity_poly.pdbx_seq_one_letter_code
_entity_poly.pdbx_strand_id
1 'polypeptide(L)'
;MTSSVITYHEFCIKPLGRKELITAFEELCTELNISLQEVTLPVANMAAKLRSKYRGLRGMDALQISAAIHSDCDKFMTNDRRLKQINEIEVMLIKDWLHS
;
A
#
# COMPACT_ATOMS: atom_id res chain seq x y z
N MET A 1 -4.02 -0.09 11.59
CA MET A 1 -3.20 -0.40 10.39
C MET A 1 -3.70 0.48 9.26
N THR A 2 -2.89 0.79 8.25
CA THR A 2 -3.36 1.57 7.09
C THR A 2 -3.08 0.81 5.81
N SER A 3 -3.95 1.01 4.81
CA SER A 3 -3.74 0.60 3.43
C SER A 3 -4.16 1.76 2.54
N SER A 4 -4.15 1.61 1.22
CA SER A 4 -4.57 2.67 0.30
C SER A 4 -5.73 2.24 -0.58
N VAL A 5 -6.42 3.21 -1.15
CA VAL A 5 -7.43 2.99 -2.20
C VAL A 5 -6.85 2.27 -3.43
N ILE A 6 -5.52 2.28 -3.61
CA ILE A 6 -4.85 1.48 -4.64
C ILE A 6 -4.95 -0.01 -4.33
N THR A 7 -4.72 -0.40 -3.08
CA THR A 7 -4.89 -1.81 -2.65
C THR A 7 -6.32 -2.27 -2.82
N TYR A 8 -7.30 -1.42 -2.49
CA TYR A 8 -8.72 -1.70 -2.74
C TYR A 8 -8.99 -1.88 -4.24
N HIS A 9 -8.46 -0.99 -5.09
CA HIS A 9 -8.57 -1.11 -6.55
C HIS A 9 -7.99 -2.44 -7.05
N GLU A 10 -6.76 -2.79 -6.65
CA GLU A 10 -6.10 -4.05 -7.04
C GLU A 10 -6.90 -5.28 -6.61
N PHE A 11 -7.46 -5.27 -5.39
CA PHE A 11 -8.32 -6.34 -4.89
C PHE A 11 -9.58 -6.47 -5.76
N CYS A 12 -10.28 -5.37 -6.01
CA CYS A 12 -11.58 -5.34 -6.70
C CYS A 12 -11.53 -5.80 -8.17
N ILE A 13 -10.36 -5.86 -8.81
CA ILE A 13 -10.24 -6.34 -10.20
C ILE A 13 -10.73 -7.78 -10.33
N LYS A 14 -10.33 -8.68 -9.42
CA LYS A 14 -10.64 -10.12 -9.53
C LYS A 14 -12.10 -10.47 -9.22
N PRO A 15 -12.73 -9.93 -8.16
CA PRO A 15 -14.12 -10.17 -7.82
C PRO A 15 -15.08 -9.14 -8.46
N LEU A 16 -14.69 -8.42 -9.51
CA LEU A 16 -15.57 -7.42 -10.11
C LEU A 16 -16.91 -8.09 -10.54
N GLY A 17 -18.02 -7.61 -9.99
CA GLY A 17 -19.35 -8.20 -10.18
C GLY A 17 -19.78 -9.23 -9.13
N ARG A 18 -18.88 -9.66 -8.24
CA ARG A 18 -19.15 -10.50 -7.06
C ARG A 18 -19.19 -9.65 -5.80
N LYS A 19 -20.33 -9.00 -5.56
CA LYS A 19 -20.52 -8.04 -4.46
C LYS A 19 -20.19 -8.64 -3.10
N GLU A 20 -20.49 -9.92 -2.89
CA GLU A 20 -20.24 -10.62 -1.63
C GLU A 20 -18.76 -10.65 -1.24
N LEU A 21 -17.85 -10.74 -2.21
CA LEU A 21 -16.40 -10.75 -1.96
C LEU A 21 -15.85 -9.35 -1.68
N ILE A 22 -16.44 -8.32 -2.30
CA ILE A 22 -16.08 -6.92 -2.05
C ILE A 22 -16.55 -6.52 -0.65
N THR A 23 -17.79 -6.86 -0.29
CA THR A 23 -18.32 -6.62 1.06
C THR A 23 -17.50 -7.34 2.13
N ALA A 24 -17.13 -8.61 1.92
CA ALA A 24 -16.28 -9.32 2.88
C ALA A 24 -14.90 -8.66 3.06
N PHE A 25 -14.35 -8.02 2.02
CA PHE A 25 -13.10 -7.27 2.13
C PHE A 25 -13.29 -5.96 2.91
N GLU A 26 -14.38 -5.24 2.67
CA GLU A 26 -14.73 -4.01 3.41
C GLU A 26 -15.01 -4.29 4.89
N GLU A 27 -15.69 -5.38 5.20
CA GLU A 27 -15.91 -5.90 6.55
C GLU A 27 -14.58 -6.22 7.22
N LEU A 28 -13.69 -6.96 6.54
CA LEU A 28 -12.35 -7.26 7.05
C LEU A 28 -11.54 -5.99 7.36
N CYS A 29 -11.60 -4.98 6.48
CA CYS A 29 -10.95 -3.70 6.72
C CYS A 29 -11.50 -3.02 7.99
N THR A 30 -12.82 -3.09 8.19
CA THR A 30 -13.48 -2.53 9.37
C THR A 30 -13.07 -3.28 10.64
N GLU A 31 -13.14 -4.61 10.64
CA GLU A 31 -12.78 -5.47 11.77
C GLU A 31 -11.33 -5.27 12.21
N LEU A 32 -10.42 -5.12 11.26
CA LEU A 32 -8.99 -4.92 11.52
C LEU A 32 -8.60 -3.45 11.75
N ASN A 33 -9.57 -2.51 11.77
CA ASN A 33 -9.32 -1.07 11.82
C ASN A 33 -8.27 -0.62 10.79
N ILE A 34 -8.42 -1.09 9.56
CA ILE A 34 -7.62 -0.68 8.40
C ILE A 34 -8.25 0.58 7.82
N SER A 35 -7.55 1.70 7.95
CA SER A 35 -7.93 2.92 7.25
C SER A 35 -7.46 2.88 5.79
N LEU A 36 -8.35 3.16 4.85
CA LEU A 36 -8.00 3.28 3.42
C LEU A 36 -7.62 4.72 3.10
N GLN A 37 -6.35 4.94 2.77
CA GLN A 37 -5.79 6.24 2.44
C GLN A 37 -6.03 6.59 0.98
N GLU A 38 -6.54 7.79 0.74
CA GLU A 38 -6.75 8.34 -0.60
C GLU A 38 -5.43 8.76 -1.25
N VAL A 39 -5.40 8.75 -2.58
CA VAL A 39 -4.30 9.36 -3.35
C VAL A 39 -4.57 10.84 -3.50
N THR A 40 -3.97 11.64 -2.63
CA THR A 40 -4.03 13.11 -2.66
C THR A 40 -2.90 13.70 -3.49
N LEU A 41 -2.96 15.00 -3.81
CA LEU A 41 -1.89 15.70 -4.52
C LEU A 41 -0.53 15.64 -3.79
N PRO A 42 -0.45 15.81 -2.45
CA PRO A 42 0.78 15.55 -1.69
C PRO A 42 1.35 14.14 -1.89
N VAL A 43 0.50 13.11 -1.84
CA VAL A 43 0.90 11.71 -2.07
C VAL A 43 1.43 11.53 -3.49
N ALA A 44 0.75 12.09 -4.49
CA ALA A 44 1.18 12.03 -5.90
C ALA A 44 2.53 12.72 -6.12
N ASN A 45 2.77 13.88 -5.51
CA ASN A 45 4.03 14.60 -5.57
C ASN A 45 5.18 13.82 -4.93
N MET A 46 4.94 13.19 -3.77
CA MET A 46 5.93 12.31 -3.14
C MET A 46 6.23 11.09 -4.01
N ALA A 47 5.20 10.48 -4.62
CA ALA A 47 5.39 9.33 -5.50
C ALA A 47 6.24 9.69 -6.72
N ALA A 48 6.04 10.88 -7.30
CA ALA A 48 6.88 11.38 -8.39
C ALA A 48 8.35 11.53 -7.96
N LYS A 49 8.62 12.05 -6.76
CA LYS A 49 9.98 12.15 -6.19
C LYS A 49 10.62 10.78 -5.94
N LEU A 50 9.87 9.82 -5.40
CA LEU A 50 10.37 8.46 -5.22
C LEU A 50 10.74 7.83 -6.57
N ARG A 51 9.90 8.00 -7.59
CA ARG A 51 10.16 7.43 -8.92
C ARG A 51 11.34 8.06 -9.65
N SER A 52 11.66 9.33 -9.40
CA SER A 52 12.87 9.93 -9.96
C SER A 52 14.13 9.41 -9.26
N LYS A 53 14.05 9.08 -7.97
CA LYS A 53 15.16 8.53 -7.17
C LYS A 53 15.41 7.04 -7.44
N TYR A 54 14.36 6.23 -7.57
CA TYR A 54 14.46 4.77 -7.70
C TYR A 54 14.07 4.31 -9.10
N ARG A 55 15.08 4.04 -9.94
CA ARG A 55 14.88 3.55 -11.30
C ARG A 55 14.14 2.21 -11.29
N GLY A 56 13.02 2.15 -12.01
CA GLY A 56 12.21 0.92 -12.11
C GLY A 56 11.16 0.75 -11.00
N LEU A 57 11.02 1.73 -10.10
CA LEU A 57 9.88 1.80 -9.17
C LEU A 57 8.59 2.06 -9.96
N ARG A 58 7.60 1.18 -9.79
CA ARG A 58 6.33 1.27 -10.51
C ARG A 58 5.47 2.41 -9.95
N GLY A 59 4.55 2.90 -10.77
CA GLY A 59 3.64 3.98 -10.39
C GLY A 59 2.81 3.66 -9.14
N MET A 60 2.17 2.49 -9.13
CA MET A 60 1.32 2.06 -8.02
C MET A 60 2.11 1.81 -6.73
N ASP A 61 3.26 1.12 -6.82
CA ASP A 61 4.16 0.92 -5.68
C ASP A 61 4.58 2.28 -5.07
N ALA A 62 4.96 3.25 -5.91
CA ALA A 62 5.33 4.58 -5.44
C ALA A 62 4.19 5.32 -4.74
N LEU A 63 2.96 5.17 -5.23
CA LEU A 63 1.77 5.76 -4.61
C LEU A 63 1.44 5.09 -3.27
N GLN A 64 1.47 3.76 -3.20
CA GLN A 64 1.25 3.01 -1.96
C GLN A 64 2.28 3.36 -0.88
N ILE A 65 3.56 3.43 -1.24
CA ILE A 65 4.64 3.84 -0.32
C ILE A 65 4.44 5.30 0.13
N SER A 66 4.12 6.19 -0.81
CA SER A 66 3.90 7.61 -0.50
C SER A 66 2.69 7.82 0.42
N ALA A 67 1.63 7.04 0.24
CA ALA A 67 0.48 7.06 1.13
C ALA A 67 0.87 6.59 2.53
N ALA A 68 1.64 5.51 2.66
CA ALA A 68 2.12 5.03 3.96
C ALA A 68 2.99 6.08 4.69
N ILE A 69 3.91 6.73 3.97
CA ILE A 69 4.74 7.81 4.53
C ILE A 69 3.86 9.00 4.96
N HIS A 70 2.89 9.39 4.14
CA HIS A 70 2.00 10.52 4.45
C HIS A 70 1.04 10.22 5.62
N SER A 71 0.78 8.95 5.91
CA SER A 71 -0.03 8.51 7.06
C SER A 71 0.81 8.23 8.30
N ASP A 72 2.04 8.75 8.36
CA ASP A 72 2.98 8.58 9.48
C ASP A 72 3.19 7.11 9.89
N CYS A 73 3.15 6.19 8.92
CA CYS A 73 3.43 4.79 9.20
C CYS A 73 4.92 4.58 9.46
N ASP A 74 5.26 3.87 10.53
CA ASP A 74 6.64 3.50 10.84
C ASP A 74 7.21 2.50 9.82
N LYS A 75 6.35 1.58 9.33
CA LYS A 75 6.74 0.45 8.47
C LYS A 75 5.80 0.26 7.29
N PHE A 76 6.37 -0.12 6.15
CA PHE A 76 5.64 -0.54 4.96
C PHE A 76 5.74 -2.06 4.78
N MET A 77 4.61 -2.77 4.95
CA MET A 77 4.56 -4.23 4.79
C MET A 77 4.29 -4.61 3.33
N THR A 78 5.10 -5.53 2.78
CA THR A 78 4.94 -5.98 1.39
C THR A 78 5.46 -7.41 1.17
N ASN A 79 5.01 -8.05 0.09
CA ASN A 79 5.62 -9.28 -0.40
C ASN A 79 6.74 -9.04 -1.42
N ASP A 80 6.83 -7.84 -2.01
CA ASP A 80 7.82 -7.55 -3.05
C ASP A 80 9.19 -7.19 -2.43
N ARG A 81 10.13 -8.13 -2.52
CA ARG A 81 11.52 -7.96 -2.06
C ARG A 81 12.24 -6.78 -2.72
N ARG A 82 11.84 -6.39 -3.93
CA ARG A 82 12.48 -5.29 -4.67
C ARG A 82 12.27 -3.94 -3.98
N LEU A 83 11.24 -3.81 -3.15
CA LEU A 83 10.94 -2.56 -2.44
C LEU A 83 11.85 -2.33 -1.24
N LYS A 84 12.63 -3.32 -0.79
CA LYS A 84 13.63 -3.17 0.28
C LYS A 84 14.73 -2.13 -0.04
N GLN A 85 14.86 -1.71 -1.29
CA GLN A 85 15.80 -0.66 -1.69
C GLN A 85 15.34 0.76 -1.31
N ILE A 86 14.07 0.93 -0.94
CA ILE A 86 13.48 2.21 -0.53
C ILE A 86 13.93 2.53 0.90
N ASN A 87 14.35 3.78 1.12
CA ASN A 87 14.96 4.20 2.39
C ASN A 87 14.10 5.23 3.15
N GLU A 88 13.02 5.71 2.53
CA GLU A 88 12.12 6.72 3.09
C GLU A 88 11.17 6.15 4.15
N ILE A 89 11.04 4.83 4.22
CA ILE A 89 10.22 4.10 5.21
C ILE A 89 10.82 2.72 5.45
N GLU A 90 10.68 2.18 6.68
CA GLU A 90 11.14 0.81 6.97
C GLU A 90 10.29 -0.20 6.19
N VAL A 91 10.88 -0.86 5.20
CA VAL A 91 10.17 -1.91 4.45
C VAL A 91 10.31 -3.24 5.17
N MET A 92 9.18 -3.85 5.54
CA MET A 92 9.10 -5.18 6.18
C MET A 92 8.47 -6.18 5.21
N LEU A 93 9.08 -7.36 5.05
CA LEU A 93 8.45 -8.41 4.24
C LEU A 93 7.46 -9.16 5.10
N ILE A 94 6.28 -9.48 4.55
CA ILE A 94 5.25 -10.23 5.28
C ILE A 94 5.79 -11.57 5.79
N LYS A 95 6.62 -12.25 4.99
CA LYS A 95 7.29 -13.49 5.40
C LYS A 95 8.21 -13.32 6.62
N ASP A 96 8.79 -12.13 6.80
CA ASP A 96 9.69 -11.85 7.93
C ASP A 96 8.88 -11.57 9.20
N TRP A 97 7.67 -11.02 9.06
CA TRP A 97 6.72 -10.77 10.15
C TRP A 97 6.05 -12.05 10.68
N LEU A 98 5.77 -13.03 9.82
CA LEU A 98 5.14 -14.30 10.23
C LEU A 98 6.07 -15.19 11.10
N HIS A 99 7.32 -14.80 11.28
CA HIS A 99 8.32 -15.52 12.08
C HIS A 99 8.88 -14.68 13.24
N SER A 100 8.28 -13.52 13.53
CA SER A 100 8.65 -12.62 14.64
C SER A 100 7.73 -12.73 15.83
#